data_AF-A0A8C3RZW3-F1
#
_entry.id   AF-A0A8C3RZW3-F1
#
_cell.length_a   1.000
_cell.length_b   1.000
_cell.length_c   1.000
_cell.angle_alpha   90.00
_cell.angle_beta   90.00
_cell.angle_gamma   90.00
#
_symmetry.space_group_name_H-M   'P 1'
#
loop_
_entity.id
_entity.type
_entity.pdbx_description
1 polymer ?
#
loop_
_entity_poly.entity_id
_entity_poly.type
_entity_poly.pdbx_seq_one_letter_code
_entity_poly.pdbx_strand_id
1 'polypeptide(L)'
;MASTATAGEIQDEVICAICLEYLMEPVTIACGHNFCQACITQYCEGKGTGTPLACPQCRAQFQKGEFKPNTQLNNIIQKIKQLGLKPGKGQKEDLCERHEERLKRFSNVTLDPDTAHPDLVLSEDGKSVRWGDTPQRLSDNPERFDTEESVGRKGQISCNPYGGIWAVQRWGGEFRALTSPVTPLSQVPSRIQVCLDCDRGQVTFIDVGDEAPIFTFPPGSIRRERIRPWLWLVCKSQLRLCP
;
A
#
# COMPACT_ATOMS: atom_id res chain seq x y z
N MET A 1 -14.29 -21.39 -31.86
CA MET A 1 -14.12 -21.58 -30.41
C MET A 1 -14.60 -20.30 -29.74
N ALA A 2 -15.83 -20.26 -29.21
CA ALA A 2 -16.35 -19.09 -28.51
C ALA A 2 -15.73 -19.05 -27.11
N SER A 3 -15.02 -17.97 -26.79
CA SER A 3 -14.48 -17.75 -25.45
C SER A 3 -15.64 -17.59 -24.47
N THR A 4 -15.75 -18.46 -23.48
CA THR A 4 -16.72 -18.31 -22.40
C THR A 4 -16.23 -17.22 -21.46
N ALA A 5 -16.58 -15.96 -21.76
CA ALA A 5 -16.35 -14.86 -20.84
C ALA A 5 -17.06 -15.19 -19.52
N THR A 6 -16.34 -15.09 -18.41
CA THR A 6 -16.93 -15.36 -17.10
C THR A 6 -17.89 -14.23 -16.72
N ALA A 7 -18.90 -14.53 -15.91
CA ALA A 7 -19.84 -13.49 -15.43
C ALA A 7 -19.12 -12.34 -14.68
N GLY A 8 -17.89 -12.55 -14.21
CA GLY A 8 -17.04 -11.54 -13.58
C GLY A 8 -16.36 -10.59 -14.57
N GLU A 9 -15.87 -11.10 -15.71
CA GLU A 9 -15.21 -10.27 -16.76
C GLU A 9 -16.18 -9.24 -17.36
N ILE A 10 -17.46 -9.60 -17.48
CA ILE A 10 -18.53 -8.71 -17.98
C ILE A 10 -18.89 -7.61 -16.95
N GLN A 11 -18.65 -7.84 -15.65
CA GLN A 11 -18.99 -6.87 -14.60
C GLN A 11 -17.99 -5.73 -14.48
N ASP A 12 -16.72 -5.97 -14.79
CA ASP A 12 -15.68 -4.93 -14.74
C ASP A 12 -15.88 -3.87 -15.86
N GLU A 13 -16.52 -4.26 -16.97
CA GLU A 13 -16.84 -3.35 -18.09
C GLU A 13 -17.90 -2.29 -17.75
N VAL A 14 -18.64 -2.46 -16.65
CA VAL A 14 -19.72 -1.55 -16.22
C VAL A 14 -19.37 -0.71 -14.98
N ILE A 15 -18.09 -0.66 -14.63
CA ILE A 15 -17.55 0.09 -13.48
C ILE A 15 -16.92 1.40 -13.96
N CYS A 16 -17.14 2.47 -13.19
CA CYS A 16 -16.53 3.75 -13.47
C CYS A 16 -15.07 3.78 -13.01
N ALA A 17 -14.12 4.02 -13.91
CA ALA A 17 -12.70 4.13 -13.55
C ALA A 17 -12.34 5.37 -12.71
N ILE A 18 -13.29 6.27 -12.40
CA ILE A 18 -13.08 7.43 -11.53
C ILE A 18 -13.54 7.14 -10.09
N CYS A 19 -14.79 6.71 -9.90
CA CYS A 19 -15.33 6.43 -8.56
C CYS A 19 -15.23 4.96 -8.14
N LEU A 20 -14.88 4.06 -9.05
CA LEU A 20 -14.75 2.61 -8.84
C LEU A 20 -16.05 1.91 -8.43
N GLU A 21 -17.20 2.53 -8.72
CA GLU A 21 -18.54 2.00 -8.49
C GLU A 21 -19.26 1.73 -9.84
N TYR A 22 -20.43 1.08 -9.80
CA TYR A 22 -21.29 0.98 -10.99
C TYR A 22 -21.51 2.34 -11.63
N LEU A 23 -21.43 2.39 -12.96
CA LEU A 23 -21.72 3.62 -13.68
C LEU A 23 -23.14 4.11 -13.35
N MET A 24 -23.23 5.35 -12.87
CA MET A 24 -24.48 6.07 -12.67
C MET A 24 -24.61 7.11 -13.77
N GLU A 25 -25.72 7.05 -14.52
CA GLU A 25 -25.94 7.88 -15.72
C GLU A 25 -24.70 7.84 -16.65
N PRO A 26 -24.33 6.65 -17.16
CA PRO A 26 -23.11 6.49 -17.95
C PRO A 26 -23.11 7.39 -19.17
N VAL A 27 -21.98 8.07 -19.38
CA VAL A 27 -21.67 8.79 -20.61
C VAL A 27 -20.43 8.19 -21.27
N THR A 28 -20.46 8.09 -22.59
CA THR A 28 -19.34 7.65 -23.43
C THR A 28 -18.61 8.87 -23.99
N ILE A 29 -17.29 8.89 -23.86
CA ILE A 29 -16.43 9.92 -24.46
C ILE A 29 -15.87 9.47 -25.82
N ALA A 30 -15.22 10.37 -26.56
CA ALA A 30 -14.76 10.13 -27.95
C ALA A 30 -13.93 8.84 -28.14
N CYS A 31 -13.13 8.44 -27.14
CA CYS A 31 -12.31 7.22 -27.21
C CYS A 31 -13.08 5.92 -26.88
N GLY A 32 -14.40 5.99 -26.64
CA GLY A 32 -15.25 4.83 -26.38
C GLY A 32 -15.35 4.40 -24.91
N HIS A 33 -14.59 5.03 -24.00
CA HIS A 33 -14.66 4.75 -22.57
C HIS A 33 -15.88 5.39 -21.90
N ASN A 34 -16.42 4.71 -20.89
CA ASN A 34 -17.66 5.09 -20.20
C ASN A 34 -17.38 5.55 -18.76
N PHE A 35 -18.03 6.62 -18.33
CA PHE A 35 -17.88 7.18 -16.98
C PHE A 35 -19.23 7.65 -16.42
N CYS A 36 -19.35 7.80 -15.10
CA CYS A 36 -20.52 8.49 -14.53
C CYS A 36 -20.54 9.94 -15.01
N GLN A 37 -21.71 10.47 -15.37
CA GLN A 37 -21.87 11.85 -15.82
C GLN A 37 -21.25 12.85 -14.83
N ALA A 38 -21.55 12.71 -13.54
CA ALA A 38 -20.98 13.56 -12.48
C ALA A 38 -19.45 13.46 -12.41
N CYS A 39 -18.90 12.24 -12.42
CA CYS A 39 -17.46 12.02 -12.29
C CYS A 39 -16.66 12.62 -13.43
N ILE A 40 -17.10 12.43 -14.68
CA ILE A 40 -16.37 12.99 -15.83
C ILE A 40 -16.56 14.50 -15.93
N THR A 41 -17.72 15.03 -15.51
CA THR A 41 -17.95 16.48 -15.46
C THR A 41 -17.00 17.14 -14.47
N GLN A 42 -16.90 16.60 -13.25
CA GLN A 42 -15.97 17.08 -12.22
C GLN A 42 -14.50 16.96 -12.65
N TYR A 43 -14.12 15.86 -13.32
CA TYR A 43 -12.78 15.70 -13.89
C TYR A 43 -12.41 16.80 -14.91
N CYS A 44 -13.41 17.37 -15.58
CA CYS A 44 -13.26 18.45 -16.56
C CYS A 44 -13.42 19.86 -15.96
N GLU A 45 -13.75 19.98 -14.67
CA GLU A 45 -13.80 21.25 -13.94
C GLU A 45 -12.38 21.75 -13.65
N GLY A 46 -12.16 23.06 -13.72
CA GLY A 46 -10.84 23.68 -13.49
C GLY A 46 -9.87 23.68 -14.68
N LYS A 47 -10.22 23.07 -15.82
CA LYS A 47 -9.41 23.10 -17.06
C LYS A 47 -10.03 24.07 -18.07
N GLY A 48 -9.21 25.00 -18.57
CA GLY A 48 -9.64 26.11 -19.43
C GLY A 48 -10.39 25.64 -20.69
N THR A 49 -11.36 26.45 -21.14
CA THR A 49 -12.15 26.20 -22.35
C THR A 49 -11.25 25.98 -23.57
N GLY A 50 -11.37 24.84 -24.25
CA GLY A 50 -10.64 24.55 -25.50
C GLY A 50 -9.30 23.80 -25.34
N THR A 51 -8.93 23.38 -24.13
CA THR A 51 -7.76 22.49 -23.93
C THR A 51 -8.15 21.02 -24.09
N PRO A 52 -7.46 20.24 -24.95
CA PRO A 52 -7.70 18.80 -25.06
C PRO A 52 -7.45 18.09 -23.72
N LEU A 53 -8.44 17.33 -23.26
CA LEU A 53 -8.40 16.58 -22.01
C LEU A 53 -7.96 15.14 -22.26
N ALA A 54 -7.23 14.54 -21.31
CA ALA A 54 -6.82 13.15 -21.41
C ALA A 54 -7.85 12.23 -20.76
N CYS A 55 -8.26 11.17 -21.46
CA CYS A 55 -9.13 10.14 -20.91
C CYS A 55 -8.52 9.53 -19.63
N PRO A 56 -9.25 9.43 -18.51
CA PRO A 56 -8.74 8.81 -17.29
C PRO A 56 -8.28 7.36 -17.44
N GLN A 57 -8.84 6.62 -18.41
CA GLN A 57 -8.57 5.19 -18.60
C GLN A 57 -7.44 4.92 -19.61
N CYS A 58 -7.46 5.56 -20.79
CA CYS A 58 -6.50 5.29 -21.87
C CYS A 58 -5.63 6.48 -22.28
N ARG A 59 -5.82 7.64 -21.65
CA ARG A 59 -5.13 8.91 -21.95
C ARG A 59 -5.35 9.50 -23.35
N ALA A 60 -6.22 8.90 -24.17
CA ALA A 60 -6.63 9.50 -25.44
C ALA A 60 -7.23 10.90 -25.25
N GLN A 61 -6.97 11.80 -26.19
CA GLN A 61 -7.44 13.18 -26.13
C GLN A 61 -8.94 13.28 -26.46
N PHE A 62 -9.67 14.11 -25.72
CA PHE A 62 -11.08 14.41 -25.96
C PHE A 62 -11.41 15.87 -25.58
N GLN A 63 -12.54 16.39 -26.07
CA GLN A 63 -12.98 17.76 -25.78
C GLN A 63 -14.04 17.79 -24.66
N LYS A 64 -14.02 18.84 -23.86
CA LYS A 64 -15.03 19.09 -22.82
C LYS A 64 -16.42 19.26 -23.46
N GLY A 65 -17.40 18.48 -23.02
CA GLY A 65 -18.79 18.55 -23.51
C GLY A 65 -19.16 17.52 -24.58
N GLU A 66 -18.20 16.76 -25.11
CA GLU A 66 -18.47 15.64 -26.05
C GLU A 66 -18.87 14.35 -25.30
N PHE A 67 -19.80 14.46 -24.35
CA PHE A 67 -20.30 13.33 -23.58
C PHE A 67 -21.60 12.82 -24.20
N LYS A 68 -21.61 11.56 -24.63
CA LYS A 68 -22.82 10.92 -25.15
C LYS A 68 -23.45 10.05 -24.07
N PRO A 69 -24.65 10.37 -23.55
CA PRO A 69 -25.35 9.48 -22.62
C PRO A 69 -25.58 8.10 -23.24
N ASN A 70 -25.28 7.05 -22.46
CA ASN A 70 -25.38 5.66 -22.90
C ASN A 70 -26.52 4.95 -22.18
N THR A 71 -27.74 5.13 -22.69
CA THR A 71 -28.96 4.55 -22.10
C THR A 71 -28.96 3.03 -22.14
N GLN A 72 -28.35 2.42 -23.16
CA GLN A 72 -28.24 0.96 -23.28
C GLN A 72 -27.37 0.38 -22.17
N LEU A 73 -26.22 0.99 -21.92
CA LEU A 73 -25.33 0.59 -20.82
C LEU A 73 -26.02 0.77 -19.46
N ASN A 74 -26.77 1.86 -19.28
CA ASN A 74 -27.57 2.08 -18.08
C ASN A 74 -28.59 0.94 -17.86
N ASN A 75 -29.30 0.53 -18.92
CA ASN A 75 -30.27 -0.57 -18.84
C ASN A 75 -29.60 -1.91 -18.49
N ILE A 76 -28.40 -2.17 -19.03
CA ILE A 76 -27.60 -3.36 -18.69
C ILE A 76 -27.21 -3.34 -17.21
N ILE A 77 -26.73 -2.21 -16.70
CA ILE A 77 -26.38 -2.04 -15.28
C ILE A 77 -27.57 -2.29 -14.36
N GLN A 78 -28.76 -1.81 -14.72
CA GLN A 78 -29.97 -2.07 -13.93
C GLN A 78 -30.34 -3.55 -13.90
N LYS A 79 -30.19 -4.26 -15.02
CA LYS A 79 -30.40 -5.72 -15.07
C LYS A 79 -29.37 -6.48 -14.23
N ILE A 80 -28.10 -6.08 -14.27
CA ILE A 80 -27.05 -6.66 -13.43
C ILE A 80 -27.37 -6.45 -11.95
N LYS A 81 -27.80 -5.24 -11.55
CA LYS A 81 -28.24 -4.93 -10.18
C LYS A 81 -29.43 -5.80 -9.74
N GLN A 82 -30.40 -6.04 -10.62
CA GLN A 82 -31.57 -6.89 -10.34
C GLN A 82 -31.21 -8.37 -10.15
N LEU A 83 -30.14 -8.84 -10.79
CA LEU A 83 -29.63 -10.19 -10.61
C LEU A 83 -28.87 -10.36 -9.27
N GLY A 84 -28.82 -9.32 -8.42
CA GLY A 84 -28.08 -9.34 -7.15
C GLY A 84 -26.57 -9.44 -7.34
N LEU A 85 -26.10 -9.35 -8.59
CA LEU A 85 -24.70 -9.27 -8.93
C LEU A 85 -24.23 -7.90 -8.48
N LYS A 86 -23.29 -7.88 -7.53
CA LYS A 86 -22.63 -6.67 -7.09
C LYS A 86 -21.58 -6.32 -8.15
N PRO A 87 -21.23 -5.03 -8.34
CA PRO A 87 -20.11 -4.72 -9.20
C PRO A 87 -18.92 -5.42 -8.56
N GLY A 88 -17.98 -5.87 -9.37
CA GLY A 88 -16.67 -6.17 -8.84
C GLY A 88 -16.16 -4.95 -8.07
N LYS A 89 -16.36 -4.91 -6.74
CA LYS A 89 -15.16 -5.01 -5.92
C LYS A 89 -14.53 -6.26 -6.47
N GLY A 90 -13.53 -6.13 -7.33
CA GLY A 90 -12.75 -7.28 -7.75
C GLY A 90 -12.59 -8.15 -6.50
N GLN A 91 -13.28 -9.29 -6.53
CA GLN A 91 -12.82 -10.47 -5.86
C GLN A 91 -12.05 -11.26 -6.93
N LYS A 92 -11.20 -10.58 -7.72
CA LYS A 92 -9.81 -10.86 -7.42
C LYS A 92 -9.73 -10.51 -5.95
N GLU A 93 -9.79 -11.51 -5.08
CA GLU A 93 -9.07 -11.37 -3.82
C GLU A 93 -7.81 -10.63 -4.23
N ASP A 94 -7.63 -9.44 -3.66
CA ASP A 94 -6.59 -8.50 -4.04
C ASP A 94 -5.33 -9.31 -3.73
N LEU A 95 -4.87 -10.21 -4.60
CA LEU A 95 -4.01 -11.32 -4.24
C LEU A 95 -2.67 -10.87 -4.75
N CYS A 96 -1.71 -10.87 -3.86
CA CYS A 96 -0.33 -10.76 -4.27
C CYS A 96 -0.04 -11.89 -5.26
N GLU A 97 0.23 -11.59 -6.53
CA GLU A 97 0.52 -12.61 -7.55
C GLU A 97 1.72 -13.50 -7.17
N ARG A 98 2.58 -13.01 -6.26
CA ARG A 98 3.73 -13.75 -5.75
C ARG A 98 3.44 -14.68 -4.57
N HIS A 99 2.45 -14.36 -3.74
CA HIS A 99 2.24 -15.03 -2.45
C HIS A 99 0.85 -15.63 -2.29
N GLU A 100 -0.08 -15.37 -3.22
CA GLU A 100 -1.47 -15.85 -3.18
C GLU A 100 -2.17 -15.47 -1.86
N GLU A 101 -1.74 -14.36 -1.24
CA GLU A 101 -2.31 -13.79 -0.02
C GLU A 101 -3.08 -12.50 -0.35
N ARG A 102 -4.18 -12.23 0.36
CA ARG A 102 -4.98 -11.01 0.22
C ARG A 102 -4.16 -9.77 0.62
N LEU A 103 -3.79 -8.94 -0.34
CA LEU A 103 -3.40 -7.54 -0.25
C LEU A 103 -4.36 -6.81 0.69
N LYS A 104 -3.78 -6.23 1.72
CA LYS A 104 -4.48 -5.44 2.73
C LYS A 104 -4.06 -4.01 2.54
N ARG A 105 -5.04 -3.12 2.30
CA ARG A 105 -4.81 -1.67 2.22
C ARG A 105 -4.26 -1.10 3.53
N PHE A 106 -4.67 -1.68 4.66
CA PHE A 106 -4.11 -1.41 5.99
C PHE A 106 -3.97 -2.73 6.76
N SER A 107 -2.83 -2.92 7.42
CA SER A 107 -2.58 -4.10 8.25
C SER A 107 -2.49 -3.71 9.72
N ASN A 108 -3.31 -4.34 10.55
CA ASN A 108 -3.26 -4.18 11.99
C ASN A 108 -2.06 -4.94 12.57
N VAL A 109 -0.90 -4.29 12.69
CA VAL A 109 0.35 -4.92 13.17
C VAL A 109 0.40 -4.90 14.70
N THR A 110 0.77 -6.01 15.32
CA THR A 110 1.06 -6.11 16.77
C THR A 110 2.50 -6.53 16.98
N LEU A 111 3.09 -6.07 18.08
CA LEU A 111 4.43 -6.45 18.50
C LEU A 111 4.39 -7.83 19.15
N ASP A 112 5.34 -8.68 18.78
CA ASP A 112 5.44 -10.05 19.27
C ASP A 112 6.31 -10.11 20.54
N PRO A 113 5.73 -10.37 21.73
CA PRO A 113 6.45 -10.41 23.00
C PRO A 113 7.47 -11.56 23.09
N ASP A 114 7.29 -12.62 22.30
CA ASP A 114 8.20 -13.78 22.31
C ASP A 114 9.50 -13.46 21.58
N THR A 115 9.46 -12.49 20.66
CA THR A 115 10.66 -12.02 19.92
C THR A 115 11.36 -10.84 20.58
N ALA A 116 10.67 -10.09 21.45
CA ALA A 116 11.22 -8.85 22.03
C ALA A 116 12.42 -9.08 22.95
N HIS A 117 13.45 -8.23 22.81
CA HIS A 117 14.61 -8.19 23.69
C HIS A 117 14.20 -7.88 25.15
N PRO A 118 14.84 -8.46 26.18
CA PRO A 118 14.46 -8.26 27.58
C PRO A 118 14.41 -6.80 28.05
N ASP A 119 15.24 -5.92 27.47
CA ASP A 119 15.24 -4.48 27.79
C ASP A 119 14.09 -3.70 27.13
N LEU A 120 13.28 -4.33 26.29
CA LEU A 120 12.12 -3.70 25.67
C LEU A 120 10.86 -4.00 26.46
N VAL A 121 10.12 -2.94 26.77
CA VAL A 121 8.81 -3.01 27.42
C VAL A 121 7.72 -2.79 26.37
N LEU A 122 6.93 -3.82 26.11
CA LEU A 122 5.75 -3.74 25.26
C LEU A 122 4.51 -3.30 26.07
N SER A 123 3.59 -2.57 25.45
CA SER A 123 2.26 -2.34 26.01
C SER A 123 1.38 -3.59 25.92
N GLU A 124 0.37 -3.69 26.79
CA GLU A 124 -0.54 -4.83 26.85
C GLU A 124 -1.31 -5.06 25.54
N ASP A 125 -1.63 -3.98 24.81
CA ASP A 125 -2.27 -4.04 23.49
C ASP A 125 -1.31 -4.42 22.34
N GLY A 126 -0.02 -4.59 22.63
CA GLY A 126 1.01 -4.88 21.63
C GLY A 126 1.24 -3.77 20.60
N LYS A 127 0.87 -2.51 20.91
CA LYS A 127 0.98 -1.36 19.99
C LYS A 127 2.13 -0.42 20.28
N SER A 128 2.70 -0.46 21.47
CA SER A 128 3.79 0.43 21.87
C SER A 128 4.96 -0.38 22.39
N VAL A 129 6.16 0.12 22.13
CA VAL A 129 7.40 -0.41 22.69
C VAL A 129 8.26 0.75 23.16
N ARG A 130 8.88 0.58 24.32
CA ARG A 130 9.84 1.52 24.89
C ARG A 130 11.04 0.78 25.46
N TRP A 131 12.18 1.45 25.49
CA TRP A 131 13.32 0.97 26.26
C TRP A 131 13.02 1.02 27.77
N GLY A 132 13.26 -0.08 28.47
CA GLY A 132 13.16 -0.21 29.92
C GLY A 132 14.51 0.03 30.59
N ASP A 133 14.48 0.60 31.80
CA ASP A 133 15.70 0.79 32.60
C ASP A 133 16.18 -0.49 33.30
N THR A 134 15.31 -1.51 33.39
CA THR A 134 15.59 -2.82 33.98
C THR A 134 15.16 -3.92 33.01
N PRO A 135 16.01 -4.94 32.75
CA PRO A 135 15.63 -6.07 31.93
C PRO A 135 14.39 -6.77 32.49
N GLN A 136 13.44 -7.11 31.62
CA GLN A 136 12.28 -7.91 31.99
C GLN A 136 12.70 -9.35 32.25
N ARG A 137 12.13 -9.94 33.30
CA ARG A 137 12.35 -11.35 33.65
C ARG A 137 11.47 -12.25 32.78
N LEU A 138 11.86 -12.41 31.53
CA LEU A 138 11.18 -13.24 30.54
C LEU A 138 11.82 -14.63 30.50
N SER A 139 11.04 -15.67 30.20
CA SER A 139 11.58 -16.99 29.94
C SER A 139 12.38 -16.97 28.63
N ASP A 140 13.55 -17.61 28.64
CA ASP A 140 14.35 -17.82 27.44
C ASP A 140 13.56 -18.67 26.44
N ASN A 141 13.58 -18.24 25.19
CA ASN A 141 12.91 -18.89 24.06
C ASN A 141 13.82 -18.69 22.84
N PRO A 142 14.08 -19.69 21.99
CA PRO A 142 14.89 -19.56 20.78
C PRO A 142 14.41 -18.50 19.76
N GLU A 143 13.16 -18.03 19.87
CA GLU A 143 12.63 -16.93 19.04
C GLU A 143 12.93 -15.53 19.63
N ARG A 144 13.40 -15.46 20.89
CA ARG A 144 13.75 -14.22 21.58
C ARG A 144 15.12 -13.73 21.15
N PHE A 145 15.22 -12.44 20.84
CA PHE A 145 16.51 -11.81 20.58
C PHE A 145 17.21 -11.51 21.92
N ASP A 146 18.23 -12.29 22.27
CA ASP A 146 18.86 -12.30 23.61
C ASP A 146 20.28 -11.73 23.68
N THR A 147 20.85 -11.25 22.57
CA THR A 147 22.11 -10.48 22.57
C THR A 147 22.10 -9.46 21.43
N GLU A 148 22.84 -8.35 21.61
CA GLU A 148 22.96 -7.24 20.66
C GLU A 148 22.99 -7.73 19.20
N GLU A 149 22.16 -7.13 18.34
CA GLU A 149 22.11 -7.34 16.89
C GLU A 149 21.45 -8.66 16.42
N SER A 150 20.11 -8.69 16.30
CA SER A 150 19.40 -9.72 15.48
C SER A 150 18.49 -9.13 14.38
N VAL A 151 18.76 -9.36 13.07
CA VAL A 151 18.33 -10.53 12.28
C VAL A 151 19.50 -11.19 11.51
N GLY A 152 19.68 -12.47 11.81
CA GLY A 152 20.73 -13.38 11.34
C GLY A 152 21.19 -14.20 12.55
N ARG A 153 20.70 -15.44 12.71
CA ARG A 153 20.85 -16.27 13.93
C ARG A 153 22.30 -16.72 14.25
N LYS A 154 23.32 -15.99 13.77
CA LYS A 154 24.74 -15.94 14.17
C LYS A 154 25.51 -14.94 13.28
N GLY A 155 26.11 -13.89 13.87
CA GLY A 155 27.06 -12.98 13.20
C GLY A 155 26.59 -11.52 13.03
N GLN A 156 27.51 -10.64 12.61
CA GLN A 156 27.29 -9.21 12.43
C GLN A 156 26.20 -8.94 11.36
N ILE A 157 25.17 -8.16 11.70
CA ILE A 157 24.06 -7.90 10.78
C ILE A 157 24.48 -6.91 9.70
N SER A 158 24.23 -7.28 8.46
CA SER A 158 24.17 -6.31 7.36
C SER A 158 22.80 -5.63 7.33
N CYS A 159 22.67 -4.48 7.99
CA CYS A 159 21.45 -3.67 7.98
C CYS A 159 21.28 -2.97 6.62
N ASN A 160 20.99 -3.73 5.58
CA ASN A 160 20.76 -3.26 4.21
C ASN A 160 20.00 -4.34 3.40
N PRO A 161 19.53 -4.04 2.17
CA PRO A 161 18.80 -5.00 1.34
C PRO A 161 19.52 -6.33 1.07
N TYR A 162 20.86 -6.36 1.07
CA TYR A 162 21.62 -7.60 0.89
C TYR A 162 21.52 -8.53 2.10
N GLY A 163 21.33 -7.96 3.30
CA GLY A 163 21.02 -8.70 4.53
C GLY A 163 19.52 -8.92 4.76
N GLY A 164 18.67 -8.62 3.78
CA GLY A 164 17.21 -8.81 3.89
C GLY A 164 16.49 -7.74 4.72
N ILE A 165 17.12 -6.58 4.94
CA ILE A 165 16.55 -5.49 5.74
C ILE A 165 16.29 -4.27 4.84
N TRP A 166 15.04 -3.85 4.77
CA TRP A 166 14.59 -2.62 4.12
C TRP A 166 14.05 -1.66 5.16
N ALA A 167 14.90 -0.77 5.67
CA ALA A 167 14.55 0.11 6.77
C ALA A 167 15.09 1.53 6.60
N VAL A 168 14.46 2.46 7.31
CA VAL A 168 14.98 3.80 7.59
C VAL A 168 15.34 3.87 9.07
N GLN A 169 16.39 4.61 9.40
CA GLN A 169 16.82 4.80 10.78
C GLN A 169 16.96 6.28 11.11
N ARG A 170 16.86 6.58 12.40
CA ARG A 170 17.28 7.86 12.98
C ARG A 170 18.46 7.61 13.92
N TRP A 171 19.61 8.19 13.63
CA TRP A 171 20.81 8.06 14.46
C TRP A 171 21.55 9.39 14.55
N GLY A 172 21.94 9.80 15.76
CA GLY A 172 22.70 11.04 15.96
C GLY A 172 22.00 12.32 15.48
N GLY A 173 20.67 12.31 15.40
CA GLY A 173 19.86 13.42 14.89
C GLY A 173 19.57 13.39 13.39
N GLU A 174 20.26 12.54 12.63
CA GLU A 174 20.06 12.39 11.19
C GLU A 174 19.14 11.22 10.84
N PHE A 175 18.37 11.37 9.75
CA PHE A 175 17.60 10.29 9.15
C PHE A 175 18.34 9.71 7.96
N ARG A 176 18.34 8.39 7.83
CA ARG A 176 19.04 7.69 6.76
C ARG A 176 18.23 6.47 6.30
N ALA A 177 18.23 6.21 5.00
CA ALA A 177 17.79 4.94 4.45
C ALA A 177 18.94 3.93 4.48
N LEU A 178 18.66 2.73 4.95
CA LEU A 178 19.63 1.65 5.10
C LEU A 178 19.92 0.97 3.75
N THR A 179 20.47 1.72 2.82
CA THR A 179 21.00 1.20 1.55
C THR A 179 22.49 0.88 1.67
N SER A 180 23.08 0.27 0.64
CA SER A 180 24.52 0.12 0.53
C SER A 180 25.00 0.78 -0.77
N PRO A 181 25.68 1.94 -0.71
CA PRO A 181 26.03 2.72 0.49
C PRO A 181 24.80 3.37 1.17
N VAL A 182 24.92 3.77 2.43
CA VAL A 182 23.83 4.39 3.22
C VAL A 182 23.41 5.71 2.57
N THR A 183 22.09 5.94 2.42
CA THR A 183 21.54 7.15 1.79
C THR A 183 21.03 8.13 2.86
N PRO A 184 21.60 9.34 2.99
CA PRO A 184 21.07 10.37 3.88
C PRO A 184 19.68 10.84 3.46
N LEU A 185 18.81 11.16 4.43
CA LEU A 185 17.47 11.70 4.20
C LEU A 185 17.39 13.10 4.79
N SER A 186 16.80 14.04 4.05
CA SER A 186 16.67 15.45 4.44
C SER A 186 15.44 15.72 5.32
N GLN A 187 14.51 14.76 5.41
CA GLN A 187 13.22 14.92 6.07
C GLN A 187 13.23 14.25 7.46
N VAL A 188 12.62 14.91 8.44
CA VAL A 188 12.40 14.37 9.80
C VAL A 188 10.90 14.11 9.97
N PRO A 189 10.41 12.93 9.56
CA PRO A 189 9.00 12.61 9.66
C PRO A 189 8.59 12.42 11.11
N SER A 190 7.39 12.92 11.46
CA SER A 190 6.79 12.70 12.80
C SER A 190 6.00 11.39 12.87
N ARG A 191 5.45 10.95 11.73
CA ARG A 191 4.71 9.70 11.59
C ARG A 191 5.02 9.10 10.23
N ILE A 192 5.44 7.84 10.23
CA ILE A 192 5.88 7.15 9.03
C ILE A 192 4.86 6.06 8.69
N GLN A 193 4.34 6.11 7.47
CA GLN A 193 3.61 4.99 6.87
C GLN A 193 4.60 4.13 6.08
N VAL A 194 4.54 2.82 6.30
CA VAL A 194 5.34 1.84 5.55
C VAL A 194 4.42 1.14 4.56
N CYS A 195 4.72 1.25 3.28
CA CYS A 195 3.99 0.61 2.20
C CYS A 195 4.85 -0.52 1.60
N LEU A 196 4.27 -1.71 1.50
CA LEU A 196 4.85 -2.86 0.83
C LEU A 196 4.09 -3.08 -0.48
N ASP A 197 4.73 -2.77 -1.60
CA ASP A 197 4.23 -3.11 -2.93
C ASP A 197 4.71 -4.52 -3.26
N CYS A 198 3.79 -5.48 -3.11
CA CYS A 198 4.07 -6.88 -3.36
C CYS A 198 4.36 -7.18 -4.84
N ASP A 199 3.65 -6.51 -5.75
CA ASP A 199 3.76 -6.75 -7.19
C ASP A 199 5.10 -6.26 -7.72
N ARG A 200 5.54 -5.09 -7.25
CA ARG A 200 6.86 -4.53 -7.58
C ARG A 200 7.98 -5.08 -6.71
N GLY A 201 7.68 -5.80 -5.64
CA GLY A 201 8.66 -6.25 -4.65
C GLY A 201 9.44 -5.08 -4.05
N GLN A 202 8.71 -4.05 -3.64
CA GLN A 202 9.26 -2.73 -3.29
C GLN A 202 8.73 -2.26 -1.94
N VAL A 203 9.57 -1.54 -1.17
CA VAL A 203 9.18 -0.90 0.09
C VAL A 203 9.30 0.61 -0.03
N THR A 204 8.26 1.31 0.40
CA THR A 204 8.20 2.78 0.42
C THR A 204 7.88 3.27 1.82
N PHE A 205 8.67 4.24 2.28
CA PHE A 205 8.44 4.98 3.52
C PHE A 205 7.85 6.34 3.16
N ILE A 206 6.71 6.69 3.74
CA ILE A 206 5.93 7.89 3.42
C ILE A 206 5.76 8.71 4.70
N ASP A 207 5.97 10.01 4.62
CA ASP A 207 5.60 10.91 5.71
C ASP A 207 4.09 11.13 5.67
N VAL A 208 3.41 10.79 6.76
CA VAL A 208 1.95 10.94 6.85
C VAL A 208 1.56 12.43 6.87
N GLY A 209 2.44 13.33 7.30
CA GLY A 209 2.14 14.77 7.36
C GLY A 209 1.98 15.39 5.98
N ASP A 210 2.92 15.12 5.08
CA ASP A 210 3.00 15.74 3.76
C ASP A 210 2.53 14.82 2.62
N GLU A 211 2.16 13.57 2.95
CA GLU A 211 1.86 12.47 2.01
C GLU A 211 2.96 12.22 0.97
N ALA A 212 4.17 12.72 1.22
CA ALA A 212 5.30 12.60 0.33
C ALA A 212 6.15 11.36 0.68
N PRO A 213 6.66 10.63 -0.32
CA PRO A 213 7.57 9.53 -0.08
C PRO A 213 8.89 10.06 0.51
N ILE A 214 9.22 9.61 1.73
CA ILE A 214 10.51 9.84 2.37
C ILE A 214 11.60 9.11 1.60
N PHE A 215 11.36 7.83 1.33
CA PHE A 215 12.29 6.99 0.59
C PHE A 215 11.58 5.80 -0.03
N THR A 216 11.97 5.45 -1.26
CA THR A 216 11.47 4.28 -1.98
C THR A 216 12.66 3.40 -2.36
N PHE A 217 12.69 2.16 -1.88
CA PHE A 217 13.71 1.20 -2.31
C PHE A 217 13.51 0.83 -3.79
N PRO A 218 14.54 0.42 -4.54
CA PRO A 218 14.36 0.03 -5.95
C PRO A 218 13.36 -1.14 -6.12
N PRO A 219 12.59 -1.21 -7.23
CA PRO A 219 11.74 -2.37 -7.54
C PRO A 219 12.56 -3.66 -7.61
N GLY A 220 11.95 -4.79 -7.26
CA GLY A 220 12.59 -6.11 -7.27
C GLY A 220 13.61 -6.32 -6.15
N SER A 221 13.71 -5.39 -5.19
CA SER A 221 14.60 -5.55 -4.04
C SER A 221 14.20 -6.73 -3.16
N ILE A 222 12.90 -7.01 -3.06
CA ILE A 222 12.35 -8.10 -2.24
C ILE A 222 12.33 -9.40 -3.04
N ARG A 223 13.14 -10.37 -2.62
CA ARG A 223 13.10 -11.77 -3.11
C ARG A 223 11.91 -12.51 -2.47
N ARG A 224 11.44 -13.63 -3.04
CA ARG A 224 10.16 -14.34 -2.76
C ARG A 224 9.96 -14.90 -1.33
N GLU A 225 10.50 -14.22 -0.33
CA GLU A 225 10.48 -14.59 1.07
C GLU A 225 9.43 -13.76 1.82
N ARG A 226 8.90 -14.30 2.91
CA ARG A 226 7.97 -13.57 3.77
C ARG A 226 8.71 -12.48 4.53
N ILE A 227 8.26 -11.24 4.32
CA ILE A 227 8.74 -10.08 5.07
C ILE A 227 7.87 -9.89 6.31
N ARG A 228 8.52 -9.58 7.43
CA ARG A 228 7.86 -9.20 8.68
C ARG A 228 8.24 -7.77 9.05
N PRO A 229 7.33 -7.02 9.67
CA PRO A 229 7.70 -5.77 10.33
C PRO A 229 8.83 -6.04 11.32
N TRP A 230 9.86 -5.21 11.28
CA TRP A 230 10.99 -5.29 12.19
C TRP A 230 11.28 -3.90 12.74
N LEU A 231 11.57 -3.85 14.04
CA LEU A 231 11.77 -2.62 14.79
C LEU A 231 13.04 -2.78 15.62
N TRP A 232 13.90 -1.77 15.56
CA TRP A 232 15.08 -1.67 16.40
C TRP A 232 15.02 -0.36 17.19
N LEU A 233 14.99 -0.48 18.52
CA LEU A 233 15.08 0.66 19.43
C LEU A 233 16.36 0.57 20.25
N VAL A 234 16.94 1.74 20.53
CA VAL A 234 18.07 1.92 21.44
C VAL A 234 17.86 3.17 22.29
N CYS A 235 18.57 3.29 23.41
CA CYS A 235 18.76 4.53 24.17
C CYS A 235 17.47 5.32 24.49
N LYS A 236 16.63 4.84 25.43
CA LYS A 236 15.43 5.55 25.93
C LYS A 236 14.39 5.93 24.87
N SER A 237 14.48 5.33 23.68
CA SER A 237 13.53 5.57 22.60
C SER A 237 12.19 4.88 22.87
N GLN A 238 11.12 5.45 22.32
CA GLN A 238 9.77 4.88 22.33
C GLN A 238 9.17 4.96 20.93
N LEU A 239 8.45 3.90 20.54
CA LEU A 239 7.67 3.85 19.31
C LEU A 239 6.24 3.38 19.61
N ARG A 240 5.30 3.85 18.79
CA ARG A 240 3.90 3.45 18.81
C ARG A 240 3.42 3.17 17.40
N LEU A 241 2.78 2.02 17.22
CA LEU A 241 2.06 1.65 16.01
C LEU A 241 0.69 2.32 16.01
N CYS A 242 0.37 3.02 14.91
CA CYS A 242 -0.97 3.58 14.72
C CYS A 242 -1.96 2.46 14.33
N PRO A 243 -3.23 2.56 14.77
CA PRO A 243 -4.30 1.68 14.31
C PRO A 243 -4.65 1.88 12.84
#